data_AF-X0QTP5-F1
#
_entry.id   AF-X0QTP5-F1
#
_cell.length_a   1.000
_cell.length_b   1.000
_cell.length_c   1.000
_cell.angle_alpha   90.00
_cell.angle_beta   90.00
_cell.angle_gamma   90.00
#
_symmetry.space_group_name_H-M   'P 1'
#
loop_
_entity.id
_entity.type
_entity.pdbx_description
1 polymer ?
#
loop_
_entity_poly.entity_id
_entity_poly.type
_entity_poly.pdbx_seq_one_letter_code
_entity_poly.pdbx_strand_id
1 'polypeptide(L)'
;MFKQIFITLICFSFLFLATACQAEKESTMPDKPLEISLNMTAKELYDANPEYKAFQEADAQPMGVIFQGYDFPTNNMGKVIFHYSDDSFKIDQVVTILAMDKVTSEQRGLNKITVDFFFDKTDNGISDEDAYKKMMFFFKELQDKGWTYAHSNSAPRLTAKDSFTFATTDAGSELYLDYSYPLTFKEWMQLNDLQLWRLRYGTEIYMDIRINRQTDPSTGNRYYLISLDVYDELEEIQTNLDSEDRIRWQDTYPETYPEIASWRLENETSAINMGLKIQQDQPDSTLPLILEKTGIDTSKFISIDPYKITYEEFMQRSEAGEDMTPYYENQPTAKPEITSQAKGRCPANQPCPKSGYWFTQAKANSRAYFKQGEIMPDYPNNQ
;
A
#
# COMPACT_ATOMS: atom_id res chain seq x y z
N MET A 1 -21.61 -2.54 35.66
CA MET A 1 -21.22 -3.87 36.19
C MET A 1 -20.14 -4.40 35.26
N PHE A 2 -18.91 -4.45 35.78
CA PHE A 2 -17.73 -4.92 35.05
C PHE A 2 -17.87 -6.41 34.72
N LYS A 3 -17.73 -6.78 33.44
CA LYS A 3 -17.40 -8.14 33.04
C LYS A 3 -16.03 -8.15 32.39
N GLN A 4 -15.18 -8.98 32.98
CA GLN A 4 -13.77 -9.19 32.70
C GLN A 4 -13.52 -9.52 31.23
N ILE A 5 -12.64 -8.75 30.61
CA ILE A 5 -11.96 -9.12 29.37
C ILE A 5 -10.91 -10.16 29.75
N PHE A 6 -11.02 -11.36 29.16
CA PHE A 6 -10.01 -12.40 29.26
C PHE A 6 -8.72 -11.89 28.60
N ILE A 7 -7.72 -11.64 29.43
CA ILE A 7 -6.33 -11.50 29.02
C ILE A 7 -5.85 -12.89 28.64
N THR A 8 -5.77 -13.18 27.34
CA THR A 8 -5.07 -14.37 26.86
C THR A 8 -3.58 -14.10 26.92
N LEU A 9 -2.97 -14.51 28.04
CA LEU A 9 -1.53 -14.68 28.20
C LEU A 9 -1.04 -15.65 27.11
N ILE A 10 -0.38 -15.16 26.06
CA ILE A 10 0.41 -15.99 25.16
C ILE A 10 1.76 -16.23 25.87
N CYS A 11 1.76 -17.26 26.72
CA CYS A 11 2.97 -17.76 27.37
C CYS A 11 3.81 -18.57 26.37
N PHE A 12 5.03 -18.09 26.12
CA PHE A 12 6.27 -18.87 26.00
C PHE A 12 6.19 -20.23 25.29
N SER A 13 6.54 -20.22 24.00
CA SER A 13 7.17 -21.35 23.32
C SER A 13 8.64 -21.02 23.05
N PHE A 14 9.44 -21.02 24.12
CA PHE A 14 10.87 -21.31 24.03
C PHE A 14 11.01 -22.84 23.92
N LEU A 15 11.48 -23.35 22.78
CA LEU A 15 12.02 -24.71 22.49
C LEU A 15 11.75 -24.94 20.97
N PHE A 16 12.68 -24.89 20.03
CA PHE A 16 14.07 -25.33 19.99
C PHE A 16 14.90 -24.39 19.09
N LEU A 17 15.88 -23.71 19.68
CA LEU A 17 17.08 -23.29 18.95
C LEU A 17 17.97 -24.52 18.79
N ALA A 18 17.67 -25.35 17.80
CA ALA A 18 18.59 -26.37 17.32
C ALA A 18 19.37 -25.77 16.16
N THR A 19 20.63 -25.45 16.44
CA THR A 19 21.72 -25.16 15.51
C THR A 19 21.50 -25.70 14.10
N ALA A 20 21.10 -24.81 13.19
CA ALA A 20 21.54 -24.87 11.81
C ALA A 20 22.51 -23.70 11.61
N CYS A 21 23.78 -23.90 11.98
CA CYS A 21 24.84 -23.26 11.22
C CYS A 21 24.75 -23.86 9.82
N GLN A 22 23.86 -23.32 9.00
CA GLN A 22 23.89 -23.53 7.57
C GLN A 22 25.21 -22.89 7.15
N ALA A 23 26.18 -23.72 6.76
CA ALA A 23 27.42 -23.23 6.21
C ALA A 23 27.04 -22.22 5.12
N GLU A 24 27.44 -20.95 5.27
CA GLU A 24 27.26 -19.93 4.25
C GLU A 24 27.86 -20.50 2.98
N LYS A 25 26.97 -20.92 2.07
CA LYS A 25 27.39 -21.35 0.76
C LYS A 25 27.89 -20.06 0.12
N GLU A 26 29.21 -19.93 -0.06
CA GLU A 26 29.82 -18.80 -0.78
C GLU A 26 29.27 -18.80 -2.21
N SER A 27 28.10 -18.19 -2.37
CA SER A 27 27.46 -17.92 -3.63
C SER A 27 27.87 -16.52 -4.03
N THR A 28 28.51 -16.39 -5.18
CA THR A 28 28.88 -15.07 -5.72
C THR A 28 27.60 -14.32 -6.10
N MET A 29 27.41 -13.12 -5.55
CA MET A 29 26.27 -12.28 -5.91
C MET A 29 26.34 -11.90 -7.39
N PRO A 30 25.29 -12.11 -8.19
CA PRO A 30 25.26 -11.67 -9.58
C PRO A 30 25.42 -10.15 -9.72
N ASP A 31 26.12 -9.72 -10.78
CA ASP A 31 26.30 -8.30 -11.10
C ASP A 31 25.01 -7.64 -11.63
N LYS A 32 24.18 -8.44 -12.34
CA LYS A 32 22.92 -8.00 -12.92
C LYS A 32 21.84 -7.95 -11.84
N PRO A 33 21.11 -6.83 -11.66
CA PRO A 33 20.00 -6.76 -10.72
C PRO A 33 18.90 -7.79 -11.03
N LEU A 34 18.26 -8.26 -9.96
CA LEU A 34 17.10 -9.13 -10.02
C LEU A 34 15.87 -8.36 -10.50
N GLU A 35 15.19 -8.86 -11.52
CA GLU A 35 14.04 -8.21 -12.16
C GLU A 35 12.73 -8.79 -11.56
N ILE A 36 11.85 -7.94 -11.01
CA ILE A 36 10.57 -8.36 -10.42
C ILE A 36 9.39 -7.48 -10.87
N SER A 37 8.19 -8.07 -10.90
CA SER A 37 6.92 -7.35 -11.12
C SER A 37 5.72 -8.14 -10.56
N LEU A 38 4.63 -7.46 -10.19
CA LEU A 38 3.41 -8.10 -9.65
C LEU A 38 2.74 -9.08 -10.64
N ASN A 39 2.83 -8.82 -11.93
CA ASN A 39 2.11 -9.62 -12.93
C ASN A 39 2.83 -10.92 -13.31
N MET A 40 3.99 -11.19 -12.73
CA MET A 40 4.71 -12.46 -12.92
C MET A 40 4.09 -13.54 -12.04
N THR A 41 4.10 -14.78 -12.49
CA THR A 41 3.96 -15.96 -11.64
C THR A 41 5.27 -16.22 -10.89
N ALA A 42 5.21 -17.02 -9.82
CA ALA A 42 6.43 -17.39 -9.11
C ALA A 42 7.41 -18.20 -9.99
N LYS A 43 6.88 -18.99 -10.95
CA LYS A 43 7.69 -19.63 -11.99
C LYS A 43 8.41 -18.61 -12.87
N GLU A 44 7.70 -17.60 -13.37
CA GLU A 44 8.31 -16.55 -14.18
C GLU A 44 9.35 -15.73 -13.39
N LEU A 45 9.11 -15.49 -12.10
CA LEU A 45 10.07 -14.84 -11.20
C LEU A 45 11.41 -15.58 -11.16
N TYR A 46 11.39 -16.91 -11.07
CA TYR A 46 12.60 -17.73 -11.08
C TYR A 46 13.20 -17.89 -12.48
N ASP A 47 12.37 -18.09 -13.50
CA ASP A 47 12.83 -18.26 -14.89
C ASP A 47 13.48 -16.98 -15.45
N ALA A 48 13.05 -15.79 -15.01
CA ALA A 48 13.63 -14.50 -15.40
C ALA A 48 14.96 -14.19 -14.70
N ASN A 49 15.26 -14.87 -13.59
CA ASN A 49 16.41 -14.61 -12.73
C ASN A 49 17.23 -15.89 -12.41
N PRO A 50 17.62 -16.68 -13.42
CA PRO A 50 18.31 -17.97 -13.21
C PRO A 50 19.67 -17.83 -12.51
N GLU A 51 20.32 -16.67 -12.64
CA GLU A 51 21.58 -16.33 -11.96
C GLU A 51 21.45 -16.29 -10.43
N TYR A 52 20.23 -16.07 -9.91
CA TYR A 52 19.95 -15.98 -8.48
C TYR A 52 19.49 -17.31 -7.86
N LYS A 53 19.58 -18.43 -8.59
CA LYS A 53 19.10 -19.75 -8.14
C LYS A 53 19.65 -20.20 -6.78
N ALA A 54 20.86 -19.79 -6.43
CA ALA A 54 21.49 -20.14 -5.16
C ALA A 54 20.86 -19.46 -3.94
N PHE A 55 20.04 -18.43 -4.15
CA PHE A 55 19.39 -17.62 -3.12
C PHE A 55 17.87 -17.82 -3.09
N GLN A 56 17.33 -18.71 -3.93
CA GLN A 56 15.89 -18.97 -4.00
C GLN A 56 15.41 -19.71 -2.75
N GLU A 57 14.33 -19.21 -2.15
CA GLU A 57 13.66 -19.80 -1.01
C GLU A 57 12.19 -20.07 -1.34
N ALA A 58 11.68 -21.22 -0.91
CA ALA A 58 10.28 -21.60 -1.09
C ALA A 58 9.76 -22.26 0.18
N ASP A 59 8.71 -21.68 0.74
CA ASP A 59 8.09 -22.14 1.98
C ASP A 59 6.58 -22.32 1.79
N ALA A 60 6.12 -23.56 1.91
CA ALA A 60 4.71 -23.91 1.76
C ALA A 60 4.03 -23.81 3.13
N GLN A 61 3.06 -22.89 3.25
CA GLN A 61 2.35 -22.65 4.50
C GLN A 61 1.00 -23.40 4.53
N PRO A 62 0.50 -23.73 5.74
CA PRO A 62 -0.89 -24.18 5.91
C PRO A 62 -1.87 -23.16 5.29
N MET A 63 -3.04 -23.60 4.83
CA MET A 63 -4.05 -22.79 4.11
C MET A 63 -3.81 -22.53 2.61
N GLY A 64 -2.87 -23.25 1.98
CA GLY A 64 -2.74 -23.23 0.51
C GLY A 64 -2.10 -21.95 -0.03
N VAL A 65 -1.12 -21.42 0.70
CA VAL A 65 -0.24 -20.32 0.27
C VAL A 65 1.17 -20.87 0.19
N ILE A 66 1.89 -20.54 -0.87
CA ILE A 66 3.33 -20.79 -0.97
C ILE A 66 4.02 -19.43 -1.03
N PHE A 67 4.93 -19.21 -0.10
CA PHE A 67 5.86 -18.10 -0.17
C PHE A 67 7.04 -18.50 -1.04
N GLN A 68 7.32 -17.69 -2.06
CA GLN A 68 8.41 -17.92 -2.99
C GLN A 68 9.22 -16.64 -3.08
N GLY A 69 10.55 -16.75 -3.13
CA GLY A 69 11.36 -15.56 -2.93
C GLY A 69 12.84 -15.78 -2.99
N TYR A 70 13.55 -14.82 -2.43
CA TYR A 70 15.00 -14.80 -2.34
C TYR A 70 15.43 -14.34 -0.95
N ASP A 71 16.41 -15.02 -0.39
CA ASP A 71 17.10 -14.62 0.83
C ASP A 71 18.59 -14.36 0.52
N PHE A 72 19.05 -13.14 0.82
CA PHE A 72 20.39 -12.68 0.54
C PHE A 72 21.17 -12.51 1.84
N PRO A 73 22.43 -12.98 1.89
CA PRO A 73 23.23 -12.83 3.10
C PRO A 73 23.50 -11.34 3.37
N THR A 74 23.41 -10.94 4.63
CA THR A 74 23.57 -9.52 5.02
C THR A 74 24.98 -8.98 4.73
N ASN A 75 25.99 -9.85 4.63
CA ASN A 75 27.35 -9.47 4.22
C ASN A 75 27.48 -9.22 2.70
N ASN A 76 26.51 -9.63 1.89
CA ASN A 76 26.51 -9.50 0.43
C ASN A 76 25.05 -9.49 -0.08
N MET A 77 24.42 -8.33 -0.03
CA MET A 77 23.01 -8.12 -0.32
C MET A 77 22.71 -7.98 -1.82
N GLY A 78 21.46 -8.26 -2.20
CA GLY A 78 20.98 -8.20 -3.56
C GLY A 78 20.73 -6.78 -4.08
N LYS A 79 20.51 -6.70 -5.40
CA LYS A 79 20.02 -5.50 -6.10
C LYS A 79 18.80 -5.89 -6.91
N VAL A 80 17.80 -5.03 -6.93
CA VAL A 80 16.51 -5.31 -7.54
C VAL A 80 16.08 -4.15 -8.44
N ILE A 81 15.49 -4.48 -9.58
CA ILE A 81 14.68 -3.57 -10.37
C ILE A 81 13.23 -4.03 -10.24
N PHE A 82 12.39 -3.19 -9.63
CA PHE A 82 10.96 -3.43 -9.54
C PHE A 82 10.27 -2.73 -10.70
N HIS A 83 9.62 -3.49 -11.58
CA HIS A 83 8.80 -2.97 -12.68
C HIS A 83 7.34 -2.84 -12.28
N TYR A 84 6.74 -1.72 -12.62
CA TYR A 84 5.32 -1.44 -12.41
C TYR A 84 4.77 -0.66 -13.60
N SER A 85 3.67 -1.14 -14.18
CA SER A 85 3.11 -0.54 -15.40
C SER A 85 4.20 -0.37 -16.48
N ASP A 86 4.51 0.87 -16.89
CA ASP A 86 5.53 1.21 -17.89
C ASP A 86 6.81 1.83 -17.28
N ASP A 87 6.99 1.81 -15.95
CA ASP A 87 8.15 2.38 -15.26
C ASP A 87 8.77 1.35 -14.28
N SER A 88 9.88 1.74 -13.67
CA SER A 88 10.59 0.94 -12.67
C SER A 88 11.28 1.84 -11.63
N PHE A 89 11.61 1.24 -10.50
CA PHE A 89 12.56 1.80 -9.53
C PHE A 89 13.59 0.76 -9.13
N LYS A 90 14.76 1.24 -8.73
CA LYS A 90 15.91 0.42 -8.34
C LYS A 90 16.05 0.42 -6.83
N ILE A 91 16.31 -0.75 -6.28
CA ILE A 91 16.58 -0.94 -4.85
C ILE A 91 17.90 -1.69 -4.75
N ASP A 92 18.85 -1.08 -4.06
CA ASP A 92 20.09 -1.75 -3.68
C ASP A 92 19.97 -2.26 -2.23
N GLN A 93 20.87 -3.17 -1.84
CA GLN A 93 20.97 -3.68 -0.47
C GLN A 93 19.73 -4.42 -0.01
N VAL A 94 19.16 -5.19 -0.92
CA VAL A 94 18.00 -6.05 -0.66
C VAL A 94 18.46 -7.28 0.11
N VAL A 95 17.75 -7.57 1.20
CA VAL A 95 18.02 -8.72 2.07
C VAL A 95 17.04 -9.83 1.77
N THR A 96 15.76 -9.51 1.66
CA THR A 96 14.72 -10.49 1.36
C THR A 96 13.78 -9.99 0.30
N ILE A 97 13.37 -10.91 -0.57
CA ILE A 97 12.23 -10.74 -1.47
C ILE A 97 11.27 -11.87 -1.14
N LEU A 98 10.04 -11.53 -0.76
CA LEU A 98 8.99 -12.49 -0.48
C LEU A 98 7.82 -12.23 -1.40
N ALA A 99 7.51 -13.18 -2.27
CA ALA A 99 6.36 -13.15 -3.14
C ALA A 99 5.33 -14.17 -2.67
N MET A 100 4.11 -13.69 -2.41
CA MET A 100 3.03 -14.55 -1.97
C MET A 100 2.30 -15.14 -3.18
N ASP A 101 2.33 -16.47 -3.31
CA ASP A 101 1.60 -17.22 -4.33
C ASP A 101 0.39 -17.94 -3.69
N LYS A 102 -0.83 -17.57 -4.11
CA LYS A 102 -2.06 -18.25 -3.69
C LYS A 102 -2.27 -19.48 -4.59
N VAL A 103 -1.99 -20.67 -4.05
CA VAL A 103 -1.96 -21.98 -4.76
C VAL A 103 -3.25 -22.33 -5.50
N THR A 104 -4.37 -21.68 -5.16
CA THR A 104 -5.71 -22.01 -5.68
C THR A 104 -5.95 -21.62 -7.14
N SER A 105 -4.99 -20.99 -7.83
CA SER A 105 -4.99 -20.97 -9.30
C SER A 105 -3.59 -20.90 -9.86
N GLU A 106 -3.17 -21.92 -10.60
CA GLU A 106 -1.91 -21.99 -11.38
C GLU A 106 -1.78 -20.88 -12.46
N GLN A 107 -2.69 -19.91 -12.50
CA GLN A 107 -2.82 -18.85 -13.50
C GLN A 107 -2.90 -17.43 -12.93
N ARG A 108 -2.82 -17.21 -11.61
CA ARG A 108 -2.76 -15.85 -11.05
C ARG A 108 -1.30 -15.46 -10.80
N GLY A 109 -0.95 -14.24 -11.19
CA GLY A 109 0.34 -13.64 -10.88
C GLY A 109 0.53 -13.42 -9.38
N LEU A 110 1.69 -12.89 -8.99
CA LEU A 110 2.04 -12.58 -7.62
C LEU A 110 1.20 -11.41 -7.10
N ASN A 111 0.21 -11.71 -6.26
CA ASN A 111 -0.72 -10.71 -5.73
C ASN A 111 -0.05 -9.67 -4.82
N LYS A 112 1.02 -10.08 -4.13
CA LYS A 112 1.80 -9.23 -3.23
C LYS A 112 3.26 -9.64 -3.25
N ILE A 113 4.15 -8.64 -3.36
CA ILE A 113 5.60 -8.80 -3.27
C ILE A 113 6.10 -7.87 -2.16
N THR A 114 6.80 -8.45 -1.19
CA THR A 114 7.52 -7.72 -0.15
C THR A 114 9.00 -7.70 -0.50
N VAL A 115 9.62 -6.52 -0.44
CA VAL A 115 11.06 -6.34 -0.61
C VAL A 115 11.60 -5.64 0.63
N ASP A 116 12.49 -6.31 1.37
CA ASP A 116 13.15 -5.73 2.53
C ASP A 116 14.58 -5.35 2.19
N PHE A 117 14.97 -4.13 2.56
CA PHE A 117 16.29 -3.59 2.24
C PHE A 117 16.76 -2.59 3.30
N PHE A 118 18.07 -2.32 3.29
CA PHE A 118 18.69 -1.29 4.12
C PHE A 118 19.09 -0.07 3.28
N PHE A 119 19.06 1.12 3.88
CA PHE A 119 19.53 2.32 3.18
C PHE A 119 21.04 2.37 2.97
N ASP A 120 21.84 1.81 3.89
CA ASP A 120 23.29 1.73 3.79
C ASP A 120 23.86 0.47 4.42
N LYS A 121 24.88 -0.06 3.74
CA LYS A 121 25.69 -1.19 4.19
C LYS A 121 26.87 -0.59 4.90
N THR A 122 26.76 -0.40 6.20
CA THR A 122 27.94 -0.25 7.03
C THR A 122 27.77 -1.10 8.29
N ASP A 123 28.85 -1.74 8.73
CA ASP A 123 28.91 -2.40 10.02
C ASP A 123 28.59 -1.43 11.18
N ASN A 124 28.67 -0.11 10.91
CA ASN A 124 28.45 0.97 11.84
C ASN A 124 27.04 1.59 11.77
N GLY A 125 26.13 1.04 10.97
CA GLY A 125 24.79 1.61 10.75
C GLY A 125 24.77 2.89 9.91
N ILE A 126 23.74 3.71 10.09
CA ILE A 126 23.52 4.99 9.39
C ILE A 126 23.07 6.06 10.40
N SER A 127 23.48 7.31 10.21
CA SER A 127 22.97 8.41 11.04
C SER A 127 21.49 8.67 10.78
N ASP A 128 20.73 9.12 11.78
CA ASP A 128 19.31 9.47 11.60
C ASP A 128 19.14 10.56 10.52
N GLU A 129 20.08 11.49 10.41
CA GLU A 129 20.05 12.59 9.44
C GLU A 129 20.26 12.09 8.00
N ASP A 130 21.18 11.15 7.80
CA ASP A 130 21.43 10.57 6.47
C ASP A 130 20.29 9.63 6.05
N ALA A 131 19.76 8.84 7.00
CA ALA A 131 18.56 8.02 6.76
C ALA A 131 17.35 8.90 6.37
N TYR A 132 17.13 10.00 7.08
CA TYR A 132 16.11 11.00 6.74
C TYR A 132 16.29 11.55 5.32
N LYS A 133 17.50 12.00 4.96
CA LYS A 133 17.78 12.54 3.61
C LYS A 133 17.49 11.51 2.52
N LYS A 134 17.89 10.25 2.74
CA LYS A 134 17.62 9.16 1.80
C LYS A 134 16.13 8.89 1.66
N MET A 135 15.38 8.85 2.76
CA MET A 135 13.94 8.63 2.70
C MET A 135 13.21 9.79 2.00
N MET A 136 13.55 11.04 2.32
CA MET A 136 12.94 12.20 1.64
C MET A 136 13.28 12.22 0.14
N PHE A 137 14.48 11.81 -0.25
CA PHE A 137 14.84 11.65 -1.66
C PHE A 137 14.00 10.54 -2.33
N PHE A 138 13.83 9.40 -1.66
CA PHE A 138 13.03 8.29 -2.17
C PHE A 138 11.55 8.67 -2.35
N PHE A 139 10.94 9.33 -1.37
CA PHE A 139 9.59 9.88 -1.49
C PHE A 139 9.46 10.87 -2.64
N LYS A 140 10.44 11.74 -2.82
CA LYS A 140 10.46 12.70 -3.94
C LYS A 140 10.53 12.00 -5.29
N GLU A 141 11.35 10.96 -5.42
CA GLU A 141 11.46 10.15 -6.64
C GLU A 141 10.12 9.47 -6.98
N LEU A 142 9.46 8.86 -5.99
CA LEU A 142 8.14 8.24 -6.16
C LEU A 142 7.09 9.27 -6.58
N GLN A 143 7.05 10.43 -5.93
CA GLN A 143 6.14 11.52 -6.28
C GLN A 143 6.37 12.03 -7.71
N ASP A 144 7.63 12.20 -8.11
CA ASP A 144 8.00 12.63 -9.48
C ASP A 144 7.62 11.59 -10.55
N LYS A 145 7.60 10.32 -10.16
CA LYS A 145 7.13 9.20 -10.99
C LYS A 145 5.61 9.07 -11.02
N GLY A 146 4.87 9.88 -10.25
CA GLY A 146 3.41 9.92 -10.28
C GLY A 146 2.74 8.99 -9.27
N TRP A 147 3.47 8.50 -8.27
CA TRP A 147 2.85 7.89 -7.10
C TRP A 147 2.08 8.96 -6.31
N THR A 148 0.98 8.58 -5.69
CA THR A 148 0.14 9.47 -4.88
C THR A 148 -0.21 8.80 -3.56
N TYR A 149 -0.64 9.59 -2.58
CA TYR A 149 -1.07 9.06 -1.29
C TYR A 149 -2.30 8.16 -1.51
N ALA A 150 -2.25 6.95 -0.97
CA ALA A 150 -3.41 6.06 -0.95
C ALA A 150 -4.10 6.21 0.41
N HIS A 151 -5.06 7.14 0.41
CA HIS A 151 -5.91 7.40 1.55
C HIS A 151 -6.73 6.16 1.91
N SER A 152 -6.62 5.70 3.16
CA SER A 152 -7.39 4.56 3.66
C SER A 152 -8.86 4.93 3.86
N ASN A 153 -9.77 3.99 3.60
CA ASN A 153 -11.21 4.22 3.72
C ASN A 153 -11.67 4.45 5.18
N SER A 154 -10.84 4.11 6.17
CA SER A 154 -11.09 4.39 7.59
C SER A 154 -10.33 5.60 8.10
N ALA A 155 -9.41 6.18 7.32
CA ALA A 155 -8.58 7.30 7.73
C ALA A 155 -9.39 8.62 7.74
N PRO A 156 -9.10 9.54 8.68
CA PRO A 156 -9.73 10.84 8.69
C PRO A 156 -9.25 11.66 7.48
N ARG A 157 -10.18 12.33 6.80
CA ARG A 157 -9.85 13.12 5.58
C ARG A 157 -9.13 14.41 5.94
N LEU A 158 -7.81 14.37 6.04
CA LEU A 158 -6.95 15.44 6.52
C LEU A 158 -6.05 15.97 5.41
N THR A 159 -5.60 17.22 5.54
CA THR A 159 -4.49 17.72 4.71
C THR A 159 -3.22 16.92 5.00
N ALA A 160 -2.25 16.90 4.08
CA ALA A 160 -0.97 16.22 4.30
C ALA A 160 -0.26 16.69 5.60
N LYS A 161 -0.37 17.98 5.95
CA LYS A 161 0.20 18.50 7.20
C LYS A 161 -0.59 18.07 8.44
N ASP A 162 -1.91 18.08 8.34
CA ASP A 162 -2.77 17.71 9.46
C ASP A 162 -2.70 16.20 9.71
N SER A 163 -2.42 15.38 8.69
CA SER A 163 -2.21 13.94 8.85
C SER A 163 -0.99 13.64 9.73
N PHE A 164 0.12 14.38 9.56
CA PHE A 164 1.26 14.31 10.48
C PHE A 164 0.88 14.75 11.91
N THR A 165 0.13 15.84 12.03
CA THR A 165 -0.32 16.35 13.33
C THR A 165 -1.20 15.32 14.04
N PHE A 166 -2.08 14.63 13.31
CA PHE A 166 -2.96 13.59 13.83
C PHE A 166 -2.16 12.35 14.23
N ALA A 167 -1.35 11.82 13.31
CA ALA A 167 -0.60 10.57 13.48
C ALA A 167 0.42 10.59 14.62
N THR A 168 0.86 11.79 15.06
CA THR A 168 1.81 11.95 16.18
C THR A 168 1.14 12.10 17.55
N THR A 169 -0.17 11.84 17.64
CA THR A 169 -0.93 11.85 18.90
C THR A 169 -1.42 10.47 19.29
N ASP A 170 -1.80 10.31 20.55
CA ASP A 170 -2.35 9.05 21.09
C ASP A 170 -3.67 8.62 20.42
N ALA A 171 -4.40 9.56 19.81
CA ALA A 171 -5.63 9.29 19.06
C ALA A 171 -5.37 8.95 17.58
N GLY A 172 -4.17 9.22 17.08
CA GLY A 172 -3.79 8.95 15.71
C GLY A 172 -3.15 7.58 15.51
N SER A 173 -2.87 7.27 14.25
CA SER A 173 -2.13 6.08 13.86
C SER A 173 -1.06 6.45 12.84
N GLU A 174 0.12 5.85 12.94
CA GLU A 174 1.16 5.98 11.90
C GLU A 174 0.68 5.49 10.52
N LEU A 175 -0.39 4.68 10.47
CA LEU A 175 -1.03 4.22 9.24
C LEU A 175 -1.61 5.37 8.39
N TYR A 176 -1.81 6.56 8.97
CA TYR A 176 -2.47 7.69 8.33
C TYR A 176 -1.50 8.79 7.88
N LEU A 177 -0.19 8.53 7.87
CA LEU A 177 0.80 9.49 7.40
C LEU A 177 0.71 9.69 5.88
N ASP A 178 0.47 10.93 5.46
CA ASP A 178 0.55 11.31 4.05
C ASP A 178 2.01 11.64 3.70
N TYR A 179 2.62 10.81 2.85
CA TYR A 179 4.02 10.93 2.47
C TYR A 179 4.32 12.20 1.64
N SER A 180 3.29 12.88 1.11
CA SER A 180 3.46 14.13 0.38
C SER A 180 3.74 15.32 1.30
N TYR A 181 3.58 15.17 2.62
CA TYR A 181 4.03 16.17 3.59
C TYR A 181 5.55 16.15 3.70
N PRO A 182 6.25 17.25 3.34
CA PRO A 182 7.70 17.30 3.37
C PRO A 182 8.21 17.47 4.81
N LEU A 183 8.27 16.35 5.54
CA LEU A 183 8.76 16.31 6.92
C LEU A 183 10.11 16.99 7.03
N THR A 184 10.28 17.84 8.04
CA THR A 184 11.61 18.29 8.47
C THR A 184 12.32 17.16 9.23
N PHE A 185 13.65 17.21 9.33
CA PHE A 185 14.39 16.26 10.15
C PHE A 185 13.90 16.23 11.62
N LYS A 186 13.48 17.39 12.15
CA LYS A 186 12.94 17.47 13.51
C LYS A 186 11.62 16.70 13.64
N GLU A 187 10.71 16.87 12.67
CA GLU A 187 9.42 16.15 12.65
C GLU A 187 9.61 14.65 12.42
N TRP A 188 10.54 14.27 11.54
CA TRP A 188 10.95 12.88 11.34
C TRP A 188 11.38 12.21 12.66
N MET A 189 12.14 12.92 13.49
CA MET A 189 12.58 12.40 14.79
C MET A 189 11.48 12.33 15.85
N GLN A 190 10.30 12.91 15.60
CA GLN A 190 9.13 12.77 16.48
C GLN A 190 8.34 11.48 16.18
N LEU A 191 8.54 10.88 15.01
CA LEU A 191 7.87 9.65 14.63
C LEU A 191 8.40 8.45 15.44
N ASN A 192 7.49 7.49 15.66
CA ASN A 192 7.80 6.20 16.27
C ASN A 192 8.87 5.44 15.46
N ASP A 193 9.47 4.43 16.09
CA ASP A 193 10.46 3.58 15.43
C ASP A 193 9.86 2.73 14.30
N LEU A 194 8.56 2.42 14.38
CA LEU A 194 7.79 1.78 13.32
C LEU A 194 6.92 2.84 12.63
N GLN A 195 7.05 2.94 11.31
CA GLN A 195 6.33 3.91 10.49
C GLN A 195 5.75 3.20 9.27
N LEU A 196 4.59 3.66 8.79
CA LEU A 196 3.96 3.17 7.56
C LEU A 196 3.54 4.35 6.69
N TRP A 197 3.80 4.26 5.39
CA TRP A 197 3.16 5.11 4.39
C TRP A 197 2.51 4.25 3.32
N ARG A 198 1.29 4.62 2.94
CA ARG A 198 0.55 3.95 1.87
C ARG A 198 0.48 4.82 0.63
N LEU A 199 0.94 4.27 -0.48
CA LEU A 199 1.00 4.92 -1.77
C LEU A 199 0.22 4.11 -2.80
N ARG A 200 -0.18 4.78 -3.88
CA ARG A 200 -0.76 4.16 -5.06
C ARG A 200 -0.19 4.75 -6.34
N TYR A 201 -0.19 3.95 -7.38
CA TYR A 201 0.10 4.36 -8.75
C TYR A 201 -1.09 4.02 -9.65
N GLY A 202 -1.79 5.04 -10.14
CA GLY A 202 -3.03 4.85 -10.87
C GLY A 202 -4.15 4.27 -9.99
N THR A 203 -4.98 3.39 -10.54
CA THR A 203 -6.00 2.64 -9.78
C THR A 203 -5.54 1.25 -9.37
N GLU A 204 -4.48 0.73 -9.99
CA GLU A 204 -4.25 -0.73 -10.01
C GLU A 204 -3.16 -1.19 -9.04
N ILE A 205 -2.22 -0.30 -8.66
CA ILE A 205 -1.02 -0.68 -7.91
C ILE A 205 -0.95 0.13 -6.62
N TYR A 206 -0.73 -0.57 -5.51
CA TYR A 206 -0.56 -0.02 -4.18
C TYR A 206 0.82 -0.41 -3.63
N MET A 207 1.34 0.43 -2.73
CA MET A 207 2.60 0.19 -2.05
C MET A 207 2.53 0.66 -0.60
N ASP A 208 2.81 -0.24 0.31
CA ASP A 208 3.04 0.06 1.72
C ASP A 208 4.56 0.14 1.96
N ILE A 209 5.04 1.30 2.39
CA ILE A 209 6.42 1.54 2.79
C ILE A 209 6.48 1.48 4.31
N ARG A 210 7.04 0.41 4.88
CA ARG A 210 7.32 0.31 6.31
C ARG A 210 8.76 0.64 6.60
N ILE A 211 8.98 1.38 7.69
CA ILE A 211 10.33 1.63 8.21
C ILE A 211 10.37 1.14 9.64
N ASN A 212 11.41 0.37 9.96
CA ASN A 212 11.73 -0.06 11.31
C ASN A 212 13.11 0.50 11.68
N ARG A 213 13.12 1.50 12.56
CA ARG A 213 14.32 2.12 13.13
C ARG A 213 14.75 1.34 14.37
N GLN A 214 15.95 0.76 14.34
CA GLN A 214 16.49 0.00 15.47
C GLN A 214 17.86 0.50 15.90
N THR A 215 18.13 0.41 17.20
CA THR A 215 19.48 0.61 17.77
C THR A 215 20.05 -0.73 18.18
N ASP A 216 21.26 -1.04 17.75
CA ASP A 216 22.04 -2.12 18.34
C ASP A 216 22.42 -1.74 19.78
N PRO A 217 21.99 -2.52 20.80
CA PRO A 217 22.23 -2.18 22.19
C PRO A 217 23.71 -2.28 22.60
N SER A 218 24.54 -3.01 21.84
CA SER A 218 25.95 -3.23 22.14
C SER A 218 26.86 -2.15 21.56
N THR A 219 26.58 -1.69 20.35
CA THR A 219 27.38 -0.70 19.62
C THR A 219 26.78 0.70 19.68
N GLY A 220 25.47 0.82 19.92
CA GLY A 220 24.72 2.06 19.76
C GLY A 220 24.45 2.42 18.30
N ASN A 221 24.86 1.57 17.35
CA ASN A 221 24.67 1.80 15.92
C ASN A 221 23.18 1.78 15.55
N ARG A 222 22.81 2.60 14.57
CA ARG A 222 21.44 2.79 14.15
C ARG A 222 21.20 2.13 12.80
N TYR A 223 20.14 1.34 12.70
CA TYR A 223 19.76 0.61 11.49
C TYR A 223 18.33 0.95 11.10
N TYR A 224 18.10 1.06 9.80
CA TYR A 224 16.80 1.34 9.20
C TYR A 224 16.49 0.21 8.22
N LEU A 225 15.62 -0.71 8.64
CA LEU A 225 15.06 -1.72 7.76
C LEU A 225 13.82 -1.12 7.08
N ILE A 226 13.80 -1.16 5.75
CA ILE A 226 12.68 -0.68 4.96
C ILE A 226 12.05 -1.87 4.26
N SER A 227 10.72 -2.01 4.38
CA SER A 227 9.93 -3.00 3.65
C SER A 227 9.05 -2.28 2.64
N LEU A 228 9.12 -2.68 1.36
CA LEU A 228 8.15 -2.30 0.34
C LEU A 228 7.21 -3.48 0.11
N ASP A 229 5.98 -3.34 0.56
CA ASP A 229 4.89 -4.25 0.21
C ASP A 229 4.18 -3.68 -1.02
N VAL A 230 4.44 -4.22 -2.19
CA VAL A 230 3.74 -3.83 -3.43
C VAL A 230 2.64 -4.86 -3.70
N TYR A 231 1.45 -4.40 -4.05
CA TYR A 231 0.27 -5.26 -4.25
C TYR A 231 -0.78 -4.59 -5.14
N ASP A 232 -1.78 -5.36 -5.58
CA ASP A 232 -2.85 -4.87 -6.46
C ASP A 232 -4.04 -4.27 -5.69
N GLU A 233 -4.96 -3.62 -6.42
CA GLU A 233 -6.18 -3.03 -5.86
C GLU A 233 -7.08 -4.04 -5.14
N LEU A 234 -7.07 -5.32 -5.54
CA LEU A 234 -7.88 -6.34 -4.90
C LEU A 234 -7.32 -6.70 -3.53
N GLU A 235 -6.01 -6.84 -3.40
CA GLU A 235 -5.37 -7.06 -2.10
C GLU A 235 -5.59 -5.86 -1.17
N GLU A 236 -5.60 -4.61 -1.66
CA GLU A 236 -5.96 -3.42 -0.85
C GLU A 236 -7.37 -3.56 -0.26
N ILE A 237 -8.36 -3.89 -1.08
CA ILE A 237 -9.75 -4.07 -0.63
C ILE A 237 -9.81 -5.17 0.45
N GLN A 238 -9.13 -6.28 0.20
CA GLN A 238 -9.12 -7.45 1.10
C GLN A 238 -8.38 -7.22 2.42
N THR A 239 -7.62 -6.13 2.58
CA THR A 239 -6.98 -5.79 3.87
C THR A 239 -7.99 -5.57 4.99
N ASN A 240 -9.20 -5.12 4.66
CA ASN A 240 -10.28 -4.86 5.62
C ASN A 240 -11.10 -6.12 5.97
N LEU A 241 -10.75 -7.27 5.41
CA LEU A 241 -11.47 -8.53 5.61
C LEU A 241 -10.63 -9.55 6.36
N ASP A 242 -11.32 -10.32 7.20
CA ASP A 242 -10.80 -11.52 7.83
C ASP A 242 -10.36 -12.54 6.78
N SER A 243 -9.33 -13.33 7.12
CA SER A 243 -8.69 -14.25 6.17
C SER A 243 -9.67 -15.24 5.52
N GLU A 244 -10.69 -15.68 6.25
CA GLU A 244 -11.70 -16.63 5.77
C GLU A 244 -12.65 -15.99 4.73
N ASP A 245 -12.87 -14.69 4.85
CA ASP A 245 -13.82 -13.95 4.03
C ASP A 245 -13.20 -13.41 2.74
N ARG A 246 -11.87 -13.30 2.67
CA ARG A 246 -11.16 -12.85 1.45
C ARG A 246 -11.48 -13.69 0.20
N ILE A 247 -11.79 -14.97 0.36
CA ILE A 247 -12.16 -15.85 -0.76
C ILE A 247 -13.55 -15.48 -1.32
N ARG A 248 -14.48 -15.09 -0.45
CA ARG A 248 -15.87 -14.71 -0.78
C ARG A 248 -16.10 -13.21 -0.62
N TRP A 249 -15.04 -12.41 -0.83
CA TRP A 249 -15.04 -11.00 -0.48
C TRP A 249 -16.20 -10.22 -1.13
N GLN A 250 -16.66 -10.62 -2.31
CA GLN A 250 -17.78 -9.94 -2.98
C GLN A 250 -19.09 -10.05 -2.20
N ASP A 251 -19.29 -11.15 -1.48
CA ASP A 251 -20.47 -11.42 -0.67
C ASP A 251 -20.33 -10.82 0.73
N THR A 252 -19.12 -10.82 1.30
CA THR A 252 -18.87 -10.43 2.70
C THR A 252 -18.54 -8.95 2.87
N TYR A 253 -17.85 -8.34 1.90
CA TYR A 253 -17.47 -6.93 1.95
C TYR A 253 -18.66 -5.97 2.12
N PRO A 254 -19.84 -6.22 1.51
CA PRO A 254 -21.02 -5.41 1.79
C PRO A 254 -21.47 -5.38 3.26
N GLU A 255 -21.22 -6.44 4.01
CA GLU A 255 -21.55 -6.52 5.44
C GLU A 255 -20.54 -5.75 6.29
N THR A 256 -19.26 -5.75 5.89
CA THR A 256 -18.16 -5.06 6.58
C THR A 256 -18.13 -3.56 6.29
N TYR A 257 -18.53 -3.12 5.11
CA TYR A 257 -18.34 -1.73 4.67
C TYR A 257 -18.96 -0.66 5.61
N PRO A 258 -20.16 -0.84 6.20
CA PRO A 258 -20.68 0.08 7.19
C PRO A 258 -19.78 0.28 8.43
N GLU A 259 -19.03 -0.75 8.84
CA GLU A 259 -18.07 -0.65 9.95
C GLU A 259 -16.86 0.23 9.57
N ILE A 260 -16.40 0.16 8.32
CA ILE A 260 -15.31 1.02 7.83
C ILE A 260 -15.74 2.50 7.89
N ALA A 261 -16.99 2.79 7.54
CA ALA A 261 -17.55 4.14 7.64
C ALA A 261 -17.64 4.64 9.11
N SER A 262 -17.96 3.75 10.06
CA SER A 262 -17.98 4.13 11.48
C SER A 262 -16.58 4.34 12.05
N TRP A 263 -15.57 3.55 11.65
CA TRP A 263 -14.17 3.78 12.01
C TRP A 263 -13.66 5.13 11.48
N ARG A 264 -14.06 5.52 10.27
CA ARG A 264 -13.77 6.86 9.76
C ARG A 264 -14.37 7.93 10.66
N LEU A 265 -15.65 7.79 11.03
CA LEU A 265 -16.31 8.75 11.91
C LEU A 265 -15.60 8.89 13.26
N GLU A 266 -15.12 7.79 13.84
CA GLU A 266 -14.31 7.78 15.07
C GLU A 266 -13.03 8.62 14.91
N ASN A 267 -12.27 8.36 13.84
CA ASN A 267 -11.06 9.11 13.54
C ASN A 267 -11.33 10.59 13.24
N GLU A 268 -12.39 10.90 12.48
CA GLU A 268 -12.76 12.28 12.13
C GLU A 268 -13.28 13.07 13.33
N THR A 269 -14.05 12.42 14.22
CA THR A 269 -14.46 13.00 15.51
C THR A 269 -13.22 13.35 16.36
N SER A 270 -12.27 12.43 16.44
CA SER A 270 -11.01 12.65 17.15
C SER A 270 -10.21 13.81 16.56
N ALA A 271 -10.09 13.87 15.24
CA ALA A 271 -9.41 14.97 14.56
C ALA A 271 -10.11 16.33 14.77
N ILE A 272 -11.44 16.39 14.72
CA ILE A 272 -12.21 17.61 15.01
C ILE A 272 -12.00 18.08 16.45
N ASN A 273 -11.97 17.15 17.42
CA ASN A 273 -11.70 17.47 18.82
C ASN A 273 -10.30 18.08 19.03
N MET A 274 -9.35 17.77 18.15
CA MET A 274 -8.01 18.39 18.09
C MET A 274 -8.00 19.75 17.37
N GLY A 275 -9.13 20.19 16.82
CA GLY A 275 -9.25 21.43 16.04
C GLY A 275 -8.83 21.29 14.58
N LEU A 276 -8.68 20.06 14.08
CA LEU A 276 -8.38 19.79 12.67
C LEU A 276 -9.64 19.88 11.81
N LYS A 277 -9.45 20.09 10.50
CA LYS A 277 -10.54 20.22 9.54
C LYS A 277 -10.62 18.99 8.64
N ILE A 278 -11.84 18.51 8.42
CA ILE A 278 -12.14 17.35 7.57
C ILE A 278 -12.40 17.83 6.14
N GLN A 279 -11.72 17.21 5.18
CA GLN A 279 -11.89 17.43 3.75
C GLN A 279 -12.95 16.47 3.20
N GLN A 280 -14.24 16.78 3.43
CA GLN A 280 -15.34 15.86 3.11
C GLN A 280 -15.43 15.47 1.62
N ASP A 281 -14.82 16.25 0.72
CA ASP A 281 -14.76 16.01 -0.72
C ASP A 281 -13.63 15.07 -1.16
N GLN A 282 -12.78 14.60 -0.24
CA GLN A 282 -11.72 13.64 -0.55
C GLN A 282 -12.30 12.26 -0.93
N PRO A 283 -12.00 11.71 -2.11
CA PRO A 283 -12.60 10.47 -2.61
C PRO A 283 -11.92 9.20 -2.07
N ASP A 284 -12.69 8.12 -2.00
CA ASP A 284 -12.21 6.78 -1.67
C ASP A 284 -11.74 6.06 -2.95
N SER A 285 -10.46 5.67 -2.99
CA SER A 285 -9.85 5.17 -4.22
C SER A 285 -10.36 3.81 -4.66
N THR A 286 -10.70 2.94 -3.70
CA THR A 286 -11.16 1.56 -3.95
C THR A 286 -12.66 1.44 -4.17
N LEU A 287 -13.43 2.48 -3.81
CA LEU A 287 -14.90 2.48 -3.91
C LEU A 287 -15.41 2.13 -5.33
N PRO A 288 -14.82 2.61 -6.44
CA PRO A 288 -15.29 2.26 -7.76
C PRO A 288 -15.24 0.75 -8.06
N LEU A 289 -14.15 0.07 -7.67
CA LEU A 289 -14.01 -1.38 -7.87
C LEU A 289 -14.97 -2.15 -6.95
N ILE A 290 -15.13 -1.70 -5.70
CA ILE A 290 -16.11 -2.28 -4.76
C ILE A 290 -17.51 -2.24 -5.36
N LEU A 291 -17.96 -1.07 -5.83
CA LEU A 291 -19.29 -0.92 -6.45
C LEU A 291 -19.45 -1.81 -7.70
N GLU A 292 -18.40 -1.91 -8.53
CA GLU A 292 -18.43 -2.75 -9.73
C GLU A 292 -18.57 -4.24 -9.38
N LYS A 293 -17.85 -4.72 -8.36
CA LYS A 293 -17.73 -6.14 -8.05
C LYS A 293 -18.78 -6.68 -7.10
N THR A 294 -19.27 -5.86 -6.17
CA THR A 294 -20.23 -6.32 -5.15
C THR A 294 -21.65 -5.85 -5.43
N GLY A 295 -21.81 -4.77 -6.22
CA GLY A 295 -23.13 -4.17 -6.47
C GLY A 295 -23.78 -3.56 -5.22
N ILE A 296 -23.01 -3.37 -4.15
CA ILE A 296 -23.46 -2.78 -2.89
C ILE A 296 -24.12 -1.41 -3.12
N ASP A 297 -25.31 -1.24 -2.56
CA ASP A 297 -25.99 0.06 -2.55
C ASP A 297 -25.45 0.91 -1.40
N THR A 298 -24.44 1.74 -1.68
CA THR A 298 -23.82 2.61 -0.67
C THR A 298 -24.53 3.95 -0.52
N SER A 299 -25.72 4.13 -1.11
CA SER A 299 -26.44 5.42 -1.17
C SER A 299 -26.74 6.08 0.19
N LYS A 300 -26.44 5.40 1.30
CA LYS A 300 -26.60 5.91 2.67
C LYS A 300 -25.51 5.46 3.64
N PHE A 301 -24.31 5.06 3.21
CA PHE A 301 -23.27 4.69 4.20
C PHE A 301 -21.84 4.73 3.65
N ILE A 302 -21.60 5.43 2.53
CA ILE A 302 -20.23 5.73 2.08
C ILE A 302 -19.46 6.47 3.17
N SER A 303 -20.11 7.45 3.80
CA SER A 303 -19.52 8.29 4.82
C SER A 303 -20.60 8.87 5.73
N ILE A 304 -20.23 9.14 6.98
CA ILE A 304 -21.06 9.80 7.99
C ILE A 304 -20.50 11.21 8.18
N ASP A 305 -21.36 12.22 8.21
CA ASP A 305 -20.95 13.62 8.33
C ASP A 305 -20.48 13.92 9.76
N PRO A 306 -19.16 14.06 10.00
CA PRO A 306 -18.64 14.22 11.35
C PRO A 306 -18.98 15.60 11.95
N TYR A 307 -19.50 16.52 11.14
CA TYR A 307 -19.98 17.83 11.61
C TYR A 307 -21.45 17.80 12.06
N LYS A 308 -22.18 16.71 11.79
CA LYS A 308 -23.57 16.55 12.22
C LYS A 308 -23.72 15.66 13.45
N ILE A 309 -22.79 14.73 13.67
CA ILE A 309 -22.85 13.77 14.76
C ILE A 309 -21.42 13.33 15.15
N THR A 310 -21.17 13.12 16.44
CA THR A 310 -19.92 12.51 16.89
C THR A 310 -20.01 10.99 16.80
N TYR A 311 -18.86 10.31 16.85
CA TYR A 311 -18.83 8.85 16.89
C TYR A 311 -19.65 8.26 18.06
N GLU A 312 -19.48 8.78 19.28
CA GLU A 312 -20.17 8.25 20.46
C GLU A 312 -21.69 8.41 20.33
N GLU A 313 -22.15 9.55 19.82
CA GLU A 313 -23.57 9.81 19.59
C GLU A 313 -24.13 8.93 18.46
N PHE A 314 -23.35 8.72 17.39
CA PHE A 314 -23.72 7.83 16.29
C PHE A 314 -23.91 6.40 16.78
N MET A 315 -22.96 5.88 17.56
CA MET A 315 -23.05 4.53 18.11
C MET A 315 -24.26 4.39 19.03
N GLN A 316 -24.47 5.34 19.95
CA GLN A 316 -25.61 5.31 20.87
C GLN A 316 -26.96 5.28 20.13
N ARG A 317 -27.13 6.13 19.12
CA ARG A 317 -28.39 6.24 18.35
C ARG A 317 -28.60 5.05 17.41
N SER A 318 -27.53 4.58 16.77
CA SER A 318 -27.54 3.38 15.93
C SER A 318 -27.96 2.14 16.74
N GLU A 319 -27.37 1.94 17.93
CA GLU A 319 -27.74 0.85 18.84
C GLU A 319 -29.18 0.96 19.35
N ALA A 320 -29.71 2.18 19.49
CA ALA A 320 -31.10 2.43 19.83
C ALA A 320 -32.08 2.16 18.65
N GLY A 321 -31.56 1.84 17.45
CA GLY A 321 -32.34 1.59 16.25
C GLY A 321 -32.91 2.86 15.61
N GLU A 322 -32.31 4.03 15.85
CA GLU A 322 -32.70 5.27 15.18
C GLU A 322 -32.33 5.23 13.68
N ASP A 323 -33.08 5.98 12.86
CA ASP A 323 -32.74 6.18 11.46
C ASP A 323 -31.52 7.10 11.35
N MET A 324 -30.38 6.53 10.96
CA MET A 324 -29.13 7.27 10.80
C MET A 324 -29.03 8.03 9.47
N THR A 325 -30.00 7.88 8.57
CA THR A 325 -30.03 8.55 7.26
C THR A 325 -29.73 10.06 7.30
N PRO A 326 -30.23 10.84 8.27
CA PRO A 326 -29.97 12.29 8.36
C PRO A 326 -28.50 12.68 8.60
N TYR A 327 -27.69 11.75 9.12
CA TYR A 327 -26.29 12.00 9.47
C TYR A 327 -25.32 11.61 8.37
N TYR A 328 -25.75 10.85 7.36
CA TYR A 328 -24.88 10.53 6.24
C TYR A 328 -24.59 11.76 5.41
N GLU A 329 -23.41 11.73 4.78
CA GLU A 329 -23.05 12.78 3.84
C GLU A 329 -23.98 12.74 2.62
N ASN A 330 -24.19 13.91 2.03
CA ASN A 330 -24.93 13.98 0.77
C ASN A 330 -24.21 13.10 -0.24
N GLN A 331 -24.94 12.16 -0.82
CA GLN A 331 -24.38 11.29 -1.84
C GLN A 331 -23.76 12.12 -2.96
N PRO A 332 -22.52 11.82 -3.37
CA PRO A 332 -21.95 12.41 -4.57
C PRO A 332 -22.93 12.23 -5.72
N THR A 333 -23.45 13.34 -6.26
CA THR A 333 -24.39 13.28 -7.40
C THR A 333 -23.71 12.79 -8.66
N ALA A 334 -22.38 12.90 -8.72
CA ALA A 334 -21.53 12.26 -9.70
C ALA A 334 -20.98 10.95 -9.13
N LYS A 335 -21.21 9.85 -9.83
CA LYS A 335 -20.41 8.62 -9.66
C LYS A 335 -18.94 9.06 -9.73
N PRO A 336 -18.06 8.67 -8.78
CA PRO A 336 -16.65 9.07 -8.85
C PRO A 336 -16.15 8.73 -10.25
N GLU A 337 -15.75 9.76 -10.99
CA GLU A 337 -15.16 9.54 -12.30
C GLU A 337 -13.93 8.70 -12.03
N ILE A 338 -13.99 7.43 -12.43
CA ILE A 338 -12.80 6.66 -12.77
C ILE A 338 -12.24 7.41 -13.96
N THR A 339 -11.50 8.51 -13.70
CA THR A 339 -10.89 9.28 -14.76
C THR A 339 -10.05 8.27 -15.53
N SER A 340 -10.37 8.13 -16.81
CA SER A 340 -9.71 7.20 -17.76
C SER A 340 -8.17 7.26 -17.70
N GLN A 341 -7.64 8.36 -17.12
CA GLN A 341 -6.26 8.54 -16.67
C GLN A 341 -5.70 7.37 -15.85
N ALA A 342 -6.50 6.72 -15.01
CA ALA A 342 -6.02 5.66 -14.12
C ALA A 342 -5.76 4.30 -14.80
N LYS A 343 -6.29 4.08 -16.01
CA LYS A 343 -6.02 2.89 -16.84
C LYS A 343 -5.10 3.17 -18.03
N GLY A 344 -4.41 4.32 -18.04
CA GLY A 344 -3.58 4.73 -19.18
C GLY A 344 -4.35 4.78 -20.51
N ARG A 345 -5.68 5.02 -20.45
CA ARG A 345 -6.53 5.12 -21.64
C ARG A 345 -7.06 6.54 -21.75
N CYS A 346 -7.03 7.10 -22.94
CA CYS A 346 -7.63 8.40 -23.24
C CYS A 346 -8.60 8.20 -24.42
N PRO A 347 -9.90 8.51 -24.28
CA PRO A 347 -10.83 8.45 -25.40
C PRO A 347 -10.43 9.38 -26.54
N ALA A 348 -10.83 9.05 -27.78
CA ALA A 348 -10.66 9.94 -28.92
C ALA A 348 -11.33 11.31 -28.68
N ASN A 349 -10.77 12.36 -29.27
CA ASN A 349 -11.21 13.76 -29.13
C ASN A 349 -11.14 14.33 -27.69
N GLN A 350 -10.49 13.65 -26.75
CA GLN A 350 -10.23 14.17 -25.42
C GLN A 350 -8.78 14.68 -25.30
N PRO A 351 -8.51 15.68 -24.44
CA PRO A 351 -7.16 16.15 -24.19
C PRO A 351 -6.31 15.05 -23.52
N CYS A 352 -5.07 14.93 -23.98
CA CYS A 352 -4.08 13.99 -23.48
C CYS A 352 -3.84 14.25 -21.98
N PRO A 353 -3.97 13.23 -21.11
CA PRO A 353 -3.93 13.45 -19.67
C PRO A 353 -2.51 13.62 -19.11
N LYS A 354 -1.51 12.99 -19.74
CA LYS A 354 -0.09 13.16 -19.43
C LYS A 354 0.74 13.09 -20.69
N SER A 355 1.77 13.93 -20.78
CA SER A 355 2.71 13.90 -21.90
C SER A 355 3.38 12.52 -22.00
N GLY A 356 3.46 11.95 -23.20
CA GLY A 356 4.02 10.61 -23.38
C GLY A 356 3.74 10.00 -24.75
N TYR A 357 4.20 8.77 -24.96
CA TYR A 357 3.86 8.00 -26.16
C TYR A 357 2.55 7.24 -25.93
N TRP A 358 1.58 7.46 -26.82
CA TRP A 358 0.27 6.82 -26.79
C TRP A 358 0.06 6.03 -28.09
N PHE A 359 -0.72 4.95 -28.02
CA PHE A 359 -1.10 4.16 -29.18
C PHE A 359 -2.55 3.70 -29.06
N THR A 360 -3.13 3.26 -30.17
CA THR A 360 -4.46 2.65 -30.22
C THR A 360 -4.43 1.36 -31.03
N GLN A 361 -5.24 0.38 -30.62
CA GLN A 361 -5.44 -0.85 -31.41
C GLN A 361 -6.27 -0.61 -32.67
N ALA A 362 -6.98 0.53 -32.77
CA ALA A 362 -7.78 0.90 -33.94
C ALA A 362 -6.93 1.16 -35.20
N LYS A 363 -5.63 1.43 -35.05
CA LYS A 363 -4.75 1.72 -36.19
C LYS A 363 -3.36 1.14 -35.97
N ALA A 364 -2.91 0.32 -36.92
CA ALA A 364 -1.54 -0.16 -36.94
C ALA A 364 -0.54 1.01 -37.02
N ASN A 365 0.58 0.88 -36.30
CA ASN A 365 1.63 1.91 -36.21
C ASN A 365 1.11 3.29 -35.71
N SER A 366 0.10 3.30 -34.83
CA SER A 366 -0.48 4.53 -34.27
C SER A 366 0.32 5.15 -33.12
N ARG A 367 1.43 4.54 -32.71
CA ARG A 367 2.25 5.03 -31.60
C ARG A 367 2.82 6.41 -31.93
N ALA A 368 2.41 7.43 -31.20
CA ALA A 368 2.86 8.81 -31.36
C ALA A 368 3.03 9.48 -30.00
N TYR A 369 3.89 10.51 -29.95
CA TYR A 369 4.07 11.32 -28.76
C TYR A 369 3.02 12.43 -28.71
N PHE A 370 2.41 12.61 -27.55
CA PHE A 370 1.46 13.68 -27.27
C PHE A 370 1.92 14.46 -26.04
N LYS A 371 1.71 15.78 -26.05
CA LYS A 371 1.85 16.61 -24.84
C LYS A 371 0.54 16.63 -24.06
N GLN A 372 0.63 16.78 -22.75
CA GLN A 372 -0.54 17.00 -21.90
C GLN A 372 -1.40 18.16 -22.45
N GLY A 373 -2.70 17.91 -22.59
CA GLY A 373 -3.66 18.84 -23.18
C GLY A 373 -3.82 18.74 -24.70
N GLU A 374 -2.93 18.04 -25.43
CA GLU A 374 -3.11 17.81 -26.88
C GLU A 374 -4.29 16.87 -27.14
N ILE A 375 -5.14 17.21 -28.11
CA ILE A 375 -6.34 16.42 -28.40
C ILE A 375 -5.96 15.09 -29.06
N MET A 376 -6.42 13.99 -28.47
CA MET A 376 -6.20 12.66 -29.02
C MET A 376 -6.96 12.46 -30.33
N PRO A 377 -6.32 11.92 -31.38
CA PRO A 377 -6.95 11.75 -32.68
C PRO A 377 -8.05 10.70 -32.62
N ASP A 378 -9.14 11.00 -33.30
CA ASP A 378 -10.16 10.01 -33.64
C ASP A 378 -9.76 9.28 -34.92
N TYR A 379 -9.84 7.95 -34.88
CA TYR A 379 -9.59 7.09 -36.04
C TYR A 379 -10.91 6.40 -36.42
N PRO A 380 -11.81 7.09 -37.14
CA PRO A 380 -13.17 6.62 -37.37
C PRO A 380 -13.31 5.43 -38.34
N ASN A 381 -12.21 4.79 -38.76
CA ASN A 381 -12.24 3.70 -39.75
C ASN A 381 -11.27 2.57 -39.37
N ASN A 382 -11.79 1.49 -38.80
CA ASN A 382 -11.12 0.19 -38.80
C ASN A 382 -11.63 -0.58 -40.02
N GLN A 383 -10.75 -0.87 -40.99
CA GLN A 383 -10.93 -2.01 -41.91
C GLN A 383 -10.19 -3.22 -41.35
#